data_AF-A0A8J3FQY6-F1
#
_entry.id   AF-A0A8J3FQY6-F1
#
_cell.length_a   1.000
_cell.length_b   1.000
_cell.length_c   1.000
_cell.angle_alpha   90.00
_cell.angle_beta   90.00
_cell.angle_gamma   90.00
#
_symmetry.space_group_name_H-M   'P 1'
#
loop_
_entity.id
_entity.type
_entity.pdbx_description
1 polymer ?
#
loop_
_entity_poly.entity_id
_entity_poly.type
_entity_poly.pdbx_seq_one_letter_code
_entity_poly.pdbx_strand_id
1 'polypeptide(L)'
;MRSRRPLLLRIANVNPDSVNTHSDRVLYRTIGVFILLYFGYATAGGAAFVDASVDYSHPWWQWLVGPLVATGVVAYDRAVVGRVGVSFDNLGSTDPADLLKRPTFGLYAGRIALALLFALMITEPLMLTRYRGEIDARLNEVHNAQISASEGTGAVATYQARLAELKQLSVGEDEAVAALNASAAQKRRDARALYQQALADSAGDGVSRKAGCPAGGYCDSLVQRSRALDDEAAALDVQAAQLQQSQQTARAARDAEITDLTAKISEQRTANAAAIRADSGFGARTTAMWHLISSDFWGIGVFYIGIALLLVALDCAAVGLKFVSRGNAYERNEARIARQREHQAVIAYRRGVDDARTYGEASARILAGGLDRAAQDEQLTQAAADRARALLYAALQTQLADPTDETTDETTPETTPAAKTPGDQPTAGDPHDAAINPRSPQHRRPTGGPANRRDRHHSAGATRT
;
A
#
# COMPACT_ATOMS: atom_id res chain seq x y z
N MET A 1 -33.43 -1.44 -26.61
CA MET A 1 -32.60 -0.92 -25.49
C MET A 1 -33.34 -0.86 -24.14
N ARG A 2 -33.95 -1.96 -23.64
CA ARG A 2 -34.73 -1.96 -22.37
C ARG A 2 -33.99 -2.50 -21.12
N SER A 3 -32.77 -3.03 -21.25
CA SER A 3 -32.06 -3.76 -20.17
C SER A 3 -31.03 -2.94 -19.34
N ARG A 4 -30.70 -1.70 -19.71
CA ARG A 4 -29.68 -0.89 -18.97
C ARG A 4 -30.23 -0.07 -17.79
N ARG A 5 -31.55 0.03 -17.65
CA ARG A 5 -32.22 0.85 -16.63
C ARG A 5 -32.13 0.32 -15.18
N PRO A 6 -32.10 -1.00 -14.89
CA PRO A 6 -31.99 -1.48 -13.51
C PRO A 6 -30.57 -1.40 -12.94
N LEU A 7 -29.53 -1.27 -13.79
CA LEU A 7 -28.13 -1.30 -13.35
C LEU A 7 -27.77 -0.09 -12.47
N LEU A 8 -28.14 1.13 -12.87
CA LEU A 8 -27.82 2.35 -12.11
C LEU A 8 -28.53 2.39 -10.75
N LEU A 9 -29.75 1.86 -10.68
CA LEU A 9 -30.48 1.72 -9.41
C LEU A 9 -29.78 0.71 -8.48
N ARG A 10 -29.30 -0.40 -9.02
CA ARG A 10 -28.52 -1.39 -8.25
C ARG A 10 -27.18 -0.83 -7.78
N ILE A 11 -26.51 -0.01 -8.60
CA ILE A 11 -25.27 0.69 -8.21
C ILE A 11 -25.54 1.69 -7.09
N ALA A 12 -26.67 2.39 -7.13
CA ALA A 12 -27.15 3.25 -6.04
C ALA A 12 -27.59 2.47 -4.78
N ASN A 13 -27.45 1.14 -4.78
CA ASN A 13 -27.89 0.24 -3.72
C ASN A 13 -29.40 0.32 -3.43
N VAL A 14 -30.20 0.51 -4.49
CA VAL A 14 -31.66 0.60 -4.40
C VAL A 14 -32.26 -0.60 -5.10
N ASN A 15 -33.22 -1.25 -4.44
CA ASN A 15 -34.01 -2.29 -5.08
C ASN A 15 -34.90 -1.64 -6.16
N PRO A 16 -34.71 -1.96 -7.46
CA PRO A 16 -35.46 -1.32 -8.53
C PRO A 16 -36.97 -1.55 -8.42
N ASP A 17 -37.39 -2.63 -7.76
CA ASP A 17 -38.79 -3.03 -7.63
C ASP A 17 -39.56 -2.18 -6.61
N SER A 18 -38.87 -1.51 -5.67
CA SER A 18 -39.50 -0.62 -4.69
C SER A 18 -39.49 0.86 -5.11
N VAL A 19 -38.94 1.20 -6.29
CA VAL A 19 -38.92 2.57 -6.84
C VAL A 19 -40.10 2.82 -7.78
N ASN A 20 -41.21 3.27 -7.19
CA ASN A 20 -42.48 3.39 -7.90
C ASN A 20 -42.73 4.77 -8.53
N THR A 21 -42.09 5.84 -8.04
CA THR A 21 -42.29 7.20 -8.55
C THR A 21 -41.21 7.60 -9.55
N HIS A 22 -41.55 8.46 -10.52
CA HIS A 22 -40.60 8.96 -11.51
C HIS A 22 -39.50 9.83 -10.87
N SER A 23 -39.85 10.66 -9.86
CA SER A 23 -38.92 11.49 -9.09
C SER A 23 -37.81 10.64 -8.46
N ASP A 24 -38.18 9.53 -7.83
CA ASP A 24 -37.24 8.65 -7.12
C ASP A 24 -36.32 7.96 -8.12
N ARG A 25 -36.86 7.53 -9.27
CA ARG A 25 -36.04 6.94 -10.35
C ARG A 25 -34.99 7.92 -10.87
N VAL A 26 -35.35 9.19 -11.06
CA VAL A 26 -34.38 10.21 -11.51
C VAL A 26 -33.34 10.45 -10.42
N LEU A 27 -33.76 10.67 -9.17
CA LEU A 27 -32.87 10.89 -8.04
C LEU A 27 -31.86 9.75 -7.88
N TYR A 28 -32.31 8.50 -7.76
CA TYR A 28 -31.43 7.36 -7.54
C TYR A 28 -30.59 7.02 -8.76
N ARG A 29 -31.05 7.33 -9.97
CA ARG A 29 -30.23 7.23 -11.17
C ARG A 29 -29.08 8.24 -11.13
N THR A 30 -29.36 9.48 -10.72
CA THR A 30 -28.34 10.52 -10.55
C THR A 30 -27.32 10.11 -9.47
N ILE A 31 -27.77 9.58 -8.34
CA ILE A 31 -26.88 9.02 -7.29
C ILE A 31 -26.01 7.91 -7.87
N GLY A 32 -26.57 6.98 -8.65
CA GLY A 32 -25.81 5.91 -9.28
C GLY A 32 -24.74 6.41 -10.27
N VAL A 33 -25.02 7.50 -11.00
CA VAL A 33 -24.03 8.16 -11.87
C VAL A 33 -22.92 8.80 -11.04
N PHE A 34 -23.24 9.49 -9.94
CA PHE A 34 -22.23 10.05 -9.04
C PHE A 34 -21.34 8.98 -8.41
N ILE A 35 -21.89 7.83 -8.02
CA ILE A 35 -21.09 6.71 -7.50
C ILE A 35 -20.12 6.16 -8.56
N LEU A 36 -20.55 6.07 -9.82
CA LEU A 36 -19.67 5.65 -10.92
C LEU A 36 -18.55 6.68 -11.18
N LEU A 37 -18.88 7.96 -11.18
CA LEU A 37 -17.90 9.04 -11.31
C LEU A 37 -16.90 9.01 -10.15
N TYR A 38 -17.40 8.84 -8.92
CA TYR A 38 -16.58 8.67 -7.72
C TYR A 38 -15.65 7.46 -7.85
N PHE A 39 -16.16 6.32 -8.32
CA PHE A 39 -15.35 5.12 -8.52
C PHE A 39 -14.20 5.35 -9.51
N GLY A 40 -14.48 6.01 -10.65
CA GLY A 40 -13.46 6.37 -11.63
C GLY A 40 -12.42 7.34 -11.05
N TYR A 41 -12.88 8.35 -10.31
CA TYR A 41 -12.04 9.33 -9.62
C TYR A 41 -11.14 8.68 -8.55
N ALA A 42 -11.72 7.90 -7.63
CA ALA A 42 -10.98 7.18 -6.59
C ALA A 42 -10.00 6.17 -7.18
N THR A 43 -10.34 5.55 -8.31
CA THR A 43 -9.42 4.66 -9.04
C THR A 43 -8.23 5.44 -9.58
N ALA A 44 -8.47 6.57 -10.26
CA ALA A 44 -7.41 7.40 -10.83
C ALA A 44 -6.52 8.02 -9.75
N GLY A 45 -7.10 8.57 -8.68
CA GLY A 45 -6.32 9.16 -7.60
C GLY A 45 -5.60 8.10 -6.74
N GLY A 46 -6.19 6.92 -6.53
CA GLY A 46 -5.51 5.80 -5.88
C GLY A 46 -4.33 5.26 -6.68
N ALA A 47 -4.46 5.20 -8.02
CA ALA A 47 -3.34 4.87 -8.89
C ALA A 47 -2.25 5.94 -8.81
N ALA A 48 -2.62 7.23 -8.89
CA ALA A 48 -1.69 8.36 -8.76
C ALA A 48 -0.97 8.38 -7.40
N PHE A 49 -1.64 8.01 -6.31
CA PHE A 49 -1.04 7.89 -4.97
C PHE A 49 0.07 6.85 -4.94
N VAL A 50 -0.22 5.66 -5.47
CA VAL A 50 0.77 4.60 -5.55
C VAL A 50 1.93 5.03 -6.42
N ASP A 51 1.64 5.56 -7.61
CA ASP A 51 2.63 6.05 -8.58
C ASP A 51 3.60 7.05 -7.96
N ALA A 52 3.07 8.04 -7.24
CA ALA A 52 3.85 9.04 -6.51
C ALA A 52 4.61 8.47 -5.31
N SER A 53 4.13 7.36 -4.72
CA SER A 53 4.76 6.72 -3.56
C SER A 53 5.89 5.75 -3.94
N VAL A 54 5.87 5.17 -5.14
CA VAL A 54 6.87 4.17 -5.60
C VAL A 54 7.78 4.70 -6.73
N ASP A 55 7.92 6.02 -6.81
CA ASP A 55 8.77 6.72 -7.77
C ASP A 55 8.54 6.30 -9.23
N TYR A 56 7.28 6.09 -9.61
CA TYR A 56 6.87 5.74 -10.99
C TYR A 56 7.45 4.45 -11.56
N SER A 57 8.03 3.60 -10.71
CA SER A 57 8.85 2.48 -11.17
C SER A 57 8.01 1.33 -11.77
N HIS A 58 6.75 1.13 -11.36
CA HIS A 58 5.96 -0.06 -11.70
C HIS A 58 4.50 0.25 -12.10
N PRO A 59 4.18 0.38 -13.40
CA PRO A 59 2.95 1.06 -13.86
C PRO A 59 1.66 0.23 -13.82
N TRP A 60 1.71 -1.09 -13.62
CA TRP A 60 0.53 -1.95 -13.85
C TRP A 60 -0.28 -2.29 -12.59
N TRP A 61 0.37 -2.52 -11.44
CA TRP A 61 -0.34 -2.94 -10.22
C TRP A 61 -0.98 -1.76 -9.45
N GLN A 62 -0.52 -0.53 -9.70
CA GLN A 62 -1.13 0.69 -9.15
C GLN A 62 -2.61 0.83 -9.52
N TRP A 63 -3.00 0.34 -10.71
CA TRP A 63 -4.38 0.30 -11.17
C TRP A 63 -5.24 -0.73 -10.44
N LEU A 64 -4.66 -1.59 -9.59
CA LEU A 64 -5.40 -2.50 -8.71
C LEU A 64 -5.71 -1.89 -7.35
N VAL A 65 -4.87 -0.98 -6.86
CA VAL A 65 -5.06 -0.33 -5.56
C VAL A 65 -6.24 0.64 -5.61
N GLY A 66 -6.35 1.44 -6.67
CA GLY A 66 -7.46 2.36 -6.88
C GLY A 66 -8.85 1.69 -6.77
N PRO A 67 -9.14 0.63 -7.55
CA PRO A 67 -10.39 -0.11 -7.47
C PRO A 67 -10.61 -0.78 -6.11
N LEU A 68 -9.56 -1.24 -5.43
CA LEU A 68 -9.67 -1.84 -4.10
C LEU A 68 -10.10 -0.81 -3.06
N VAL A 69 -9.47 0.37 -3.05
CA VAL A 69 -9.85 1.49 -2.19
C VAL A 69 -11.26 1.96 -2.54
N ALA A 70 -11.56 2.19 -3.82
CA ALA A 70 -12.88 2.61 -4.27
C ALA A 70 -13.97 1.60 -3.86
N THR A 71 -13.69 0.30 -3.98
CA THR A 71 -14.59 -0.77 -3.52
C THR A 71 -14.78 -0.72 -2.01
N GLY A 72 -13.71 -0.52 -1.24
CA GLY A 72 -13.76 -0.34 0.20
C GLY A 72 -14.64 0.84 0.62
N VAL A 73 -14.49 1.99 -0.06
CA VAL A 73 -15.32 3.17 0.20
C VAL A 73 -16.77 2.92 -0.18
N VAL A 74 -17.04 2.37 -1.36
CA VAL A 74 -18.41 2.06 -1.79
C VAL A 74 -19.06 1.03 -0.87
N ALA A 75 -18.31 0.03 -0.39
CA ALA A 75 -18.81 -0.95 0.58
C ALA A 75 -19.08 -0.32 1.95
N TYR A 76 -18.22 0.59 2.40
CA TYR A 76 -18.42 1.35 3.64
C TYR A 76 -19.62 2.29 3.52
N ASP A 77 -19.73 3.07 2.44
CA ASP A 77 -20.87 3.92 2.14
C ASP A 77 -22.15 3.06 2.09
N ARG A 78 -22.11 1.90 1.43
CA ARG A 78 -23.23 0.96 1.44
C ARG A 78 -23.58 0.48 2.85
N ALA A 79 -22.61 0.13 3.69
CA ALA A 79 -22.86 -0.38 5.04
C ALA A 79 -23.45 0.69 5.96
N VAL A 80 -22.92 1.91 5.88
CA VAL A 80 -23.30 3.02 6.76
C VAL A 80 -24.55 3.73 6.24
N VAL A 81 -24.70 3.83 4.92
CA VAL A 81 -25.66 4.70 4.24
C VAL A 81 -26.78 3.91 3.56
N GLY A 82 -26.59 2.62 3.28
CA GLY A 82 -27.64 1.73 2.76
C GLY A 82 -28.66 1.28 3.81
N ARG A 83 -28.42 1.52 5.10
CA ARG A 83 -29.38 1.19 6.15
C ARG A 83 -30.44 2.27 6.25
N VAL A 84 -31.64 1.94 5.76
CA VAL A 84 -32.86 2.66 6.16
C VAL A 84 -32.97 2.48 7.68
N GLY A 85 -32.86 3.57 8.42
CA GLY A 85 -33.05 3.54 9.86
C GLY A 85 -34.52 3.27 10.15
N VAL A 86 -34.93 2.01 10.22
CA VAL A 86 -36.28 1.61 10.58
C VAL A 86 -36.39 1.71 12.11
N SER A 87 -37.40 2.40 12.62
CA SER A 87 -37.74 2.29 14.05
C SER A 87 -38.60 1.06 14.25
N PHE A 88 -38.36 0.31 15.31
CA PHE A 88 -39.19 -0.85 15.71
C PHE A 88 -39.96 -0.58 17.01
N ASP A 89 -39.88 0.64 17.55
CA ASP A 89 -40.37 0.99 18.88
C ASP A 89 -41.91 1.00 18.95
N ASN A 90 -42.59 1.05 17.80
CA ASN A 90 -44.05 1.00 17.71
C ASN A 90 -44.55 0.35 16.40
N LEU A 91 -44.47 -0.99 16.31
CA LEU A 91 -44.85 -1.75 15.12
C LEU A 91 -46.31 -1.55 14.66
N GLY A 92 -47.21 -1.14 15.57
CA GLY A 92 -48.62 -0.90 15.27
C GLY A 92 -48.95 0.52 14.77
N SER A 93 -48.01 1.46 14.83
CA SER A 93 -48.23 2.83 14.38
C SER A 93 -48.16 2.93 12.86
N THR A 94 -49.18 3.54 12.25
CA THR A 94 -49.25 3.86 10.81
C THR A 94 -48.70 5.25 10.50
N ASP A 95 -48.29 6.01 11.53
CA ASP A 95 -47.76 7.36 11.36
C ASP A 95 -46.43 7.33 10.57
N PRO A 96 -46.32 8.06 9.45
CA PRO A 96 -45.08 8.14 8.70
C PRO A 96 -43.89 8.68 9.49
N ALA A 97 -44.10 9.48 10.54
CA ALA A 97 -43.05 9.99 11.40
C ALA A 97 -42.39 8.87 12.24
N ASP A 98 -43.17 7.86 12.61
CA ASP A 98 -42.70 6.74 13.41
C ASP A 98 -41.95 5.71 12.57
N LEU A 99 -42.14 5.66 11.25
CA LEU A 99 -41.51 4.65 10.38
C LEU A 99 -39.98 4.71 10.39
N LEU A 100 -39.40 5.90 10.57
CA LEU A 100 -37.97 6.15 10.43
C LEU A 100 -37.34 6.58 11.76
N LYS A 101 -36.26 5.91 12.15
CA LYS A 101 -35.42 6.25 13.30
C LYS A 101 -34.86 7.67 13.12
N ARG A 102 -34.80 8.43 14.21
CA ARG A 102 -34.22 9.78 14.20
C ARG A 102 -32.73 9.73 13.84
N PRO A 103 -32.24 10.69 13.05
CA PRO A 103 -30.82 10.82 12.74
C PRO A 103 -30.00 11.03 14.04
N THR A 104 -28.93 10.25 14.23
CA THR A 104 -27.90 10.57 15.24
C THR A 104 -26.85 11.49 14.62
N PHE A 105 -26.68 12.70 15.18
CA PHE A 105 -25.73 13.71 14.68
C PHE A 105 -24.32 13.15 14.47
N GLY A 106 -23.83 12.30 15.38
CA GLY A 106 -22.50 11.70 15.30
C GLY A 106 -22.26 10.86 14.04
N LEU A 107 -23.29 10.18 13.52
CA LEU A 107 -23.17 9.40 12.28
C LEU A 107 -22.95 10.32 11.06
N TYR A 108 -23.50 11.53 11.11
CA TYR A 108 -23.38 12.51 10.03
C TYR A 108 -22.08 13.28 10.08
N ALA A 109 -21.68 13.73 11.27
CA ALA A 109 -20.38 14.33 11.48
C ALA A 109 -19.25 13.38 11.05
N GLY A 110 -19.34 12.10 11.43
CA GLY A 110 -18.38 11.07 11.01
C GLY A 110 -18.32 10.86 9.49
N ARG A 111 -19.45 10.99 8.78
CA ARG A 111 -19.48 10.91 7.31
C ARG A 111 -18.85 12.10 6.63
N ILE A 112 -19.13 13.32 7.10
CA ILE A 112 -18.52 14.54 6.56
C ILE A 112 -17.01 14.49 6.80
N ALA A 113 -16.57 14.10 8.00
CA ALA A 113 -15.16 13.94 8.32
C ALA A 113 -14.46 12.91 7.42
N LEU A 114 -15.11 11.76 7.19
CA LEU A 114 -14.58 10.70 6.32
C LEU A 114 -14.57 11.12 4.84
N ALA A 115 -15.61 11.82 4.37
CA ALA A 115 -15.64 12.37 3.01
C ALA A 115 -14.51 13.40 2.81
N LEU A 116 -14.29 14.29 3.77
CA LEU A 116 -13.17 15.24 3.73
C LEU A 116 -11.81 14.53 3.75
N LEU A 117 -11.66 13.48 4.55
CA LEU A 117 -10.43 12.69 4.60
C LEU A 117 -10.16 12.01 3.25
N PHE A 118 -11.17 11.41 2.62
CA PHE A 118 -11.04 10.83 1.28
C PHE A 118 -10.75 11.88 0.22
N ALA A 119 -11.44 13.01 0.26
CA ALA A 119 -11.18 14.11 -0.65
C ALA A 119 -9.71 14.54 -0.55
N LEU A 120 -9.17 14.73 0.65
CA LEU A 120 -7.75 15.07 0.84
C LEU A 120 -6.82 13.97 0.33
N MET A 121 -7.06 12.72 0.74
CA MET A 121 -6.22 11.57 0.41
C MET A 121 -6.15 11.27 -1.10
N ILE A 122 -7.22 11.55 -1.85
CA ILE A 122 -7.30 11.29 -3.29
C ILE A 122 -6.91 12.54 -4.10
N THR A 123 -7.25 13.74 -3.62
CA THR A 123 -6.95 14.99 -4.31
C THR A 123 -5.45 15.26 -4.36
N GLU A 124 -4.75 15.12 -3.24
CA GLU A 124 -3.33 15.50 -3.17
C GLU A 124 -2.47 14.75 -4.20
N PRO A 125 -2.58 13.41 -4.34
CA PRO A 125 -1.80 12.67 -5.34
C PRO A 125 -2.19 12.96 -6.79
N LEU A 126 -3.47 13.23 -7.02
CA LEU A 126 -3.97 13.62 -8.34
C LEU A 126 -3.41 14.99 -8.76
N MET A 127 -3.28 15.90 -7.79
CA MET A 127 -2.62 17.19 -8.01
C MET A 127 -1.12 17.02 -8.24
N LEU A 128 -0.44 16.16 -7.47
CA LEU A 128 0.99 15.85 -7.69
C LEU A 128 1.26 15.27 -9.09
N THR A 129 0.38 14.40 -9.58
CA THR A 129 0.49 13.85 -10.95
C THR A 129 0.21 14.90 -12.02
N ARG A 130 -0.75 15.80 -11.81
CA ARG A 130 -1.08 16.89 -12.75
C ARG A 130 0.05 17.90 -12.91
N TYR A 131 0.78 18.22 -11.84
CA TYR A 131 1.87 19.19 -11.80
C TYR A 131 3.26 18.55 -11.76
N ARG A 132 3.35 17.30 -12.22
CA ARG A 132 4.59 16.52 -12.16
C ARG A 132 5.77 17.24 -12.82
N GLY A 133 5.56 17.86 -13.97
CA GLY A 133 6.62 18.57 -14.69
C GLY A 133 7.18 19.75 -13.90
N GLU A 134 6.30 20.55 -13.29
CA GLU A 134 6.67 21.71 -12.47
C GLU A 134 7.32 21.28 -11.15
N ILE A 135 6.79 20.21 -10.52
CA ILE A 135 7.35 19.63 -9.29
C ILE A 135 8.74 19.05 -9.54
N ASP A 136 8.92 18.27 -10.62
CA ASP A 136 10.21 17.66 -10.97
C ASP A 136 11.23 18.75 -11.35
N ALA A 137 10.81 19.81 -12.05
CA ALA A 137 11.66 20.97 -12.31
C ALA A 137 12.11 21.66 -11.01
N ARG A 138 11.19 21.90 -10.07
CA ARG A 138 11.51 22.51 -8.79
C ARG A 138 12.40 21.63 -7.92
N LEU A 139 12.15 20.32 -7.88
CA LEU A 139 13.01 19.35 -7.20
C LEU A 139 14.42 19.37 -7.80
N ASN A 140 14.55 19.42 -9.12
CA ASN A 140 15.86 19.53 -9.78
C ASN A 140 16.58 20.84 -9.40
N GLU A 141 15.90 21.97 -9.32
CA GLU A 141 16.49 23.22 -8.83
C GLU A 141 17.00 23.10 -7.38
N VAL A 142 16.17 22.56 -6.49
CA VAL A 142 16.53 22.36 -5.07
C VAL A 142 17.70 21.37 -4.95
N HIS A 143 17.67 20.27 -5.70
CA HIS A 143 18.76 19.29 -5.73
C HIS A 143 20.05 19.91 -6.27
N ASN A 144 19.99 20.71 -7.34
CA ASN A 144 21.15 21.40 -7.88
C ASN A 144 21.73 22.39 -6.86
N ALA A 145 20.87 23.16 -6.17
CA ALA A 145 21.31 24.07 -5.12
C ALA A 145 21.95 23.33 -3.93
N GLN A 146 21.38 22.19 -3.52
CA GLN A 146 21.94 21.34 -2.45
C GLN A 146 23.26 20.69 -2.87
N ILE A 147 23.38 20.22 -4.12
CA ILE A 147 24.64 19.71 -4.68
C ILE A 147 25.67 20.83 -4.65
N SER A 148 25.37 22.03 -5.16
CA SER A 148 26.30 23.15 -5.13
C SER A 148 26.73 23.55 -3.72
N ALA A 149 25.81 23.57 -2.75
CA ALA A 149 26.14 23.83 -1.35
C ALA A 149 27.03 22.73 -0.74
N SER A 150 26.76 21.46 -1.08
CA SER A 150 27.54 20.30 -0.66
C SER A 150 28.89 20.17 -1.37
N GLU A 151 29.06 20.83 -2.52
CA GLU A 151 30.35 20.96 -3.19
C GLU A 151 31.18 22.09 -2.58
N GLY A 152 30.54 23.18 -2.16
CA GLY A 152 31.19 24.31 -1.48
C GLY A 152 31.57 24.02 -0.03
N THR A 153 31.08 22.93 0.56
CA THR A 153 31.34 22.56 1.96
C THR A 153 31.69 21.06 2.07
N GLY A 154 32.47 20.65 3.07
CA GLY A 154 32.74 19.22 3.34
C GLY A 154 33.87 18.58 2.52
N ALA A 155 33.73 17.27 2.24
CA ALA A 155 34.82 16.44 1.71
C ALA A 155 35.23 16.82 0.28
N VAL A 156 34.28 17.17 -0.60
CA VAL A 156 34.57 17.60 -1.97
C VAL A 156 35.40 18.88 -1.98
N ALA A 157 35.01 19.89 -1.18
CA ALA A 157 35.79 21.12 -1.03
C ALA A 157 37.21 20.85 -0.52
N THR A 158 37.35 19.93 0.45
CA THR A 158 38.66 19.53 1.00
C THR A 158 39.54 18.88 -0.06
N TYR A 159 39.01 17.96 -0.86
CA TYR A 159 39.74 17.32 -1.96
C TYR A 159 40.09 18.32 -3.07
N GLN A 160 39.19 19.25 -3.40
CA GLN A 160 39.46 20.30 -4.39
C GLN A 160 40.56 21.25 -3.91
N ALA A 161 40.58 21.64 -2.64
CA ALA A 161 41.64 22.47 -2.07
C ALA A 161 43.00 21.77 -2.15
N ARG A 162 43.07 20.49 -1.78
CA ARG A 162 44.29 19.68 -1.90
C ARG A 162 44.75 19.54 -3.35
N LEU A 163 43.82 19.32 -4.27
CA LEU A 163 44.12 19.22 -5.70
C LEU A 163 44.65 20.55 -6.26
N ALA A 164 44.14 21.68 -5.80
CA ALA A 164 44.66 23.01 -6.16
C ALA A 164 46.08 23.24 -5.62
N GLU A 165 46.35 22.84 -4.37
CA GLU A 165 47.68 22.90 -3.75
C GLU A 165 48.72 22.08 -4.54
N LEU A 166 48.40 20.82 -4.88
CA LEU A 166 49.28 19.95 -5.66
C LEU A 166 49.59 20.53 -7.05
N LYS A 167 48.60 21.15 -7.69
CA LYS A 167 48.78 21.83 -8.98
C LYS A 167 49.69 23.05 -8.86
N GLN A 168 49.51 23.87 -7.83
CA GLN A 168 50.40 25.02 -7.58
C GLN A 168 51.84 24.57 -7.35
N LEU A 169 52.03 23.48 -6.60
CA LEU A 169 53.36 22.91 -6.37
C LEU A 169 54.01 22.43 -7.68
N SER A 170 53.25 21.77 -8.56
CA SER A 170 53.75 21.35 -9.87
C SER A 170 54.17 22.54 -10.74
N VAL A 171 53.35 23.60 -10.77
CA VAL A 171 53.67 24.82 -11.52
C VAL A 171 54.96 25.46 -11.00
N GLY A 172 55.11 25.60 -9.68
CA GLY A 172 56.33 26.18 -9.10
C GLY A 172 57.60 25.37 -9.41
N GLU A 173 57.51 24.05 -9.45
CA GLU A 173 58.65 23.19 -9.84
C GLU A 173 58.99 23.31 -11.33
N ASP A 174 57.98 23.39 -12.19
CA ASP A 174 58.17 23.58 -13.64
C ASP A 174 58.78 24.96 -13.94
N GLU A 175 58.36 26.00 -13.22
CA GLU A 175 58.95 27.34 -13.30
C GLU A 175 60.42 27.35 -12.87
N ALA A 176 60.79 26.62 -11.82
CA ALA A 176 62.18 26.51 -11.37
C ALA A 176 63.10 25.88 -12.44
N VAL A 177 62.65 24.79 -13.07
CA VAL A 177 63.38 24.13 -14.17
C VAL A 177 63.44 25.05 -15.40
N ALA A 178 62.33 25.71 -15.73
CA ALA A 178 62.27 26.66 -16.84
C ALA A 178 63.22 27.85 -16.66
N ALA A 179 63.36 28.37 -15.44
CA ALA A 179 64.27 29.46 -15.12
C ALA A 179 65.75 29.09 -15.32
N LEU A 180 66.15 27.88 -14.93
CA LEU A 180 67.50 27.35 -15.18
C LEU A 180 67.77 27.21 -16.69
N ASN A 181 66.84 26.59 -17.41
CA ASN A 181 66.94 26.41 -18.86
C ASN A 181 66.99 27.75 -19.61
N ALA A 182 66.20 28.75 -19.19
CA ALA A 182 66.21 30.09 -19.76
C ALA A 182 67.54 30.80 -19.53
N SER A 183 68.11 30.66 -18.32
CA SER A 183 69.42 31.20 -17.97
C SER A 183 70.54 30.56 -18.79
N ALA A 184 70.53 29.23 -18.94
CA ALA A 184 71.47 28.50 -19.80
C ALA A 184 71.37 28.96 -21.27
N ALA A 185 70.14 29.10 -21.79
CA ALA A 185 69.90 29.59 -23.15
C ALA A 185 70.42 31.02 -23.36
N GLN A 186 70.27 31.90 -22.36
CA GLN A 186 70.82 33.25 -22.42
C GLN A 186 72.36 33.23 -22.48
N LYS A 187 73.00 32.45 -21.61
CA LYS A 187 74.47 32.30 -21.59
C LYS A 187 75.03 31.82 -22.93
N ARG A 188 74.38 30.84 -23.58
CA ARG A 188 74.75 30.39 -24.94
C ARG A 188 74.59 31.48 -26.00
N ARG A 189 73.55 32.32 -25.90
CA ARG A 189 73.38 33.45 -26.83
C ARG A 189 74.53 34.45 -26.68
N ASP A 190 74.89 34.76 -25.44
CA ASP A 190 75.98 35.68 -25.12
C ASP A 190 77.34 35.10 -25.55
N ALA A 191 77.57 33.81 -25.32
CA ALA A 191 78.77 33.09 -25.76
C ALA A 191 78.94 33.15 -27.29
N ARG A 192 77.87 32.90 -28.05
CA ARG A 192 77.88 32.98 -29.52
C ARG A 192 78.15 34.40 -30.02
N ALA A 193 77.57 35.41 -29.37
CA ALA A 193 77.80 36.81 -29.71
C ALA A 193 79.28 37.20 -29.49
N LEU A 194 79.88 36.81 -28.35
CA LEU A 194 81.31 37.03 -28.10
C LEU A 194 82.20 36.28 -29.09
N TYR A 195 81.85 35.04 -29.46
CA TYR A 195 82.61 34.28 -30.45
C TYR A 195 82.55 34.94 -31.85
N GLN A 196 81.39 35.43 -32.26
CA GLN A 196 81.24 36.18 -33.51
C GLN A 196 82.07 37.47 -33.51
N GLN A 197 82.14 38.18 -32.38
CA GLN A 197 83.05 39.33 -32.22
C GLN A 197 84.51 38.92 -32.32
N ALA A 198 84.90 37.78 -31.73
CA ALA A 198 86.25 37.25 -31.84
C ALA A 198 86.61 36.88 -33.29
N LEU A 199 85.68 36.29 -34.04
CA LEU A 199 85.86 36.00 -35.46
C LEU A 199 86.07 37.27 -36.28
N ALA A 200 85.26 38.30 -36.07
CA ALA A 200 85.42 39.60 -36.73
C ALA A 200 86.77 40.27 -36.38
N ASP A 201 87.18 40.20 -35.12
CA ASP A 201 88.49 40.71 -34.67
C ASP A 201 89.65 39.94 -35.30
N SER A 202 89.56 38.61 -35.36
CA SER A 202 90.56 37.74 -35.99
C SER A 202 90.72 37.99 -37.49
N ALA A 203 89.67 38.46 -38.17
CA ALA A 203 89.71 38.85 -39.57
C ALA A 203 90.34 40.23 -39.80
N GLY A 204 90.61 41.01 -38.74
CA GLY A 204 91.08 42.39 -38.81
C GLY A 204 89.96 43.44 -38.96
N ASP A 205 88.70 42.99 -39.04
CA ASP A 205 87.52 43.85 -39.17
C ASP A 205 86.94 44.29 -37.82
N GLY A 206 87.42 43.71 -36.71
CA GLY A 206 86.99 44.01 -35.35
C GLY A 206 87.69 45.20 -34.69
N VAL A 207 87.54 45.30 -33.37
CA VAL A 207 87.95 46.46 -32.56
C VAL A 207 89.48 46.61 -32.51
N SER A 208 90.24 45.51 -32.52
CA SER A 208 91.70 45.55 -32.45
C SER A 208 92.36 45.95 -33.77
N ARG A 209 91.63 45.86 -34.90
CA ARG A 209 92.12 46.11 -36.28
C ARG A 209 93.37 45.31 -36.65
N LYS A 210 93.65 44.20 -35.96
CA LYS A 210 94.80 43.32 -36.21
C LYS A 210 94.31 41.95 -36.64
N ALA A 211 94.75 41.49 -37.81
CA ALA A 211 94.45 40.14 -38.27
C ALA A 211 95.16 39.09 -37.40
N GLY A 212 94.47 37.97 -37.16
CA GLY A 212 94.92 36.87 -36.32
C GLY A 212 94.41 36.93 -34.88
N CYS A 213 94.58 35.82 -34.15
CA CYS A 213 94.16 35.67 -32.76
C CYS A 213 95.39 35.27 -31.92
N PRO A 214 96.33 36.20 -31.66
CA PRO A 214 97.54 35.87 -30.91
C PRO A 214 97.17 35.48 -29.46
N ALA A 215 97.89 34.51 -28.90
CA ALA A 215 97.70 34.10 -27.51
C ALA A 215 97.87 35.29 -26.56
N GLY A 216 96.92 35.47 -25.63
CA GLY A 216 96.84 36.62 -24.73
C GLY A 216 96.34 37.92 -25.38
N GLY A 217 95.98 37.92 -26.66
CA GLY A 217 95.39 39.06 -27.36
C GLY A 217 93.90 39.27 -27.07
N TYR A 218 93.33 40.37 -27.60
CA TYR A 218 91.90 40.70 -27.42
C TYR A 218 90.97 39.61 -27.97
N CYS A 219 91.21 39.15 -29.21
CA CYS A 219 90.50 38.01 -29.79
C CYS A 219 90.57 36.75 -28.91
N ASP A 220 91.76 36.38 -28.40
CA ASP A 220 91.93 35.22 -27.53
C ASP A 220 91.12 35.37 -26.23
N SER A 221 91.09 36.57 -25.63
CA SER A 221 90.27 36.86 -24.46
C SER A 221 88.75 36.72 -24.71
N LEU A 222 88.28 37.09 -25.92
CA LEU A 222 86.88 36.92 -26.31
C LEU A 222 86.53 35.44 -26.50
N VAL A 223 87.43 34.65 -27.11
CA VAL A 223 87.26 33.20 -27.25
C VAL A 223 87.23 32.52 -25.88
N GLN A 224 88.15 32.88 -24.97
CA GLN A 224 88.18 32.33 -23.61
C GLN A 224 86.91 32.67 -22.84
N ARG A 225 86.41 33.92 -22.92
CA ARG A 225 85.13 34.32 -22.30
C ARG A 225 83.93 33.60 -22.91
N SER A 226 83.90 33.43 -24.23
CA SER A 226 82.84 32.68 -24.92
C SER A 226 82.79 31.23 -24.42
N ARG A 227 83.93 30.55 -24.36
CA ARG A 227 84.03 29.18 -23.82
C ARG A 227 83.59 29.10 -22.36
N ALA A 228 84.01 30.05 -21.52
CA ALA A 228 83.59 30.09 -20.12
C ALA A 228 82.06 30.24 -19.97
N LEU A 229 81.41 31.05 -20.81
CA LEU A 229 79.94 31.17 -20.82
C LEU A 229 79.26 29.90 -21.32
N ASP A 230 79.83 29.19 -22.29
CA ASP A 230 79.32 27.89 -22.74
C ASP A 230 79.46 26.82 -21.64
N ASP A 231 80.58 26.82 -20.89
CA ASP A 231 80.80 25.94 -19.74
C ASP A 231 79.80 26.24 -18.61
N GLU A 232 79.54 27.53 -18.31
CA GLU A 232 78.50 27.94 -17.36
C GLU A 232 77.10 27.50 -17.81
N ALA A 233 76.78 27.62 -19.10
CA ALA A 233 75.52 27.16 -19.65
C ALA A 233 75.36 25.65 -19.49
N ALA A 234 76.40 24.87 -19.82
CA ALA A 234 76.39 23.42 -19.66
C ALA A 234 76.21 23.00 -18.20
N ALA A 235 76.83 23.73 -17.25
CA ALA A 235 76.64 23.49 -15.82
C ALA A 235 75.18 23.75 -15.38
N LEU A 236 74.53 24.78 -15.92
CA LEU A 236 73.11 25.07 -15.66
C LEU A 236 72.18 24.00 -16.23
N ASP A 237 72.47 23.45 -17.43
CA ASP A 237 71.69 22.33 -17.98
C ASP A 237 71.80 21.08 -17.11
N VAL A 238 73.01 20.77 -16.62
CA VAL A 238 73.23 19.65 -15.71
C VAL A 238 72.44 19.86 -14.40
N GLN A 239 72.43 21.08 -13.85
CA GLN A 239 71.63 21.40 -12.68
C GLN A 239 70.12 21.25 -12.94
N ALA A 240 69.64 21.70 -14.10
CA ALA A 240 68.24 21.55 -14.49
C ALA A 240 67.85 20.06 -14.62
N ALA A 241 68.70 19.25 -15.26
CA ALA A 241 68.49 17.82 -15.41
C ALA A 241 68.51 17.08 -14.06
N GLN A 242 69.44 17.42 -13.16
CA GLN A 242 69.50 16.87 -11.81
C GLN A 242 68.27 17.26 -10.99
N LEU A 243 67.83 18.51 -11.08
CA LEU A 243 66.62 18.97 -10.42
C LEU A 243 65.40 18.19 -10.92
N GLN A 244 65.25 18.06 -12.24
CA GLN A 244 64.16 17.29 -12.84
C GLN A 244 64.19 15.81 -12.43
N GLN A 245 65.38 15.19 -12.40
CA GLN A 245 65.55 13.80 -11.96
C GLN A 245 65.21 13.64 -10.47
N SER A 246 65.65 14.57 -9.62
CA SER A 246 65.33 14.55 -8.18
C SER A 246 63.83 14.70 -7.90
N GLN A 247 63.11 15.41 -8.77
CA GLN A 247 61.66 15.61 -8.68
C GLN A 247 60.86 14.44 -9.27
N GLN A 248 61.47 13.53 -10.04
CA GLN A 248 60.71 12.53 -10.83
C GLN A 248 59.82 11.64 -9.96
N THR A 249 60.33 11.14 -8.82
CA THR A 249 59.55 10.33 -7.88
C THR A 249 58.43 11.13 -7.23
N ALA A 250 58.70 12.39 -6.85
CA ALA A 250 57.69 13.27 -6.27
C ALA A 250 56.58 13.63 -7.28
N ARG A 251 56.94 13.87 -8.55
CA ARG A 251 56.00 14.09 -9.65
C ARG A 251 55.08 12.88 -9.84
N ALA A 252 55.65 11.68 -9.95
CA ALA A 252 54.86 10.45 -10.08
C ALA A 252 53.91 10.23 -8.88
N ALA A 253 54.37 10.49 -7.66
CA ALA A 253 53.53 10.40 -6.46
C ALA A 253 52.39 11.42 -6.47
N ARG A 254 52.65 12.66 -6.88
CA ARG A 254 51.61 13.70 -7.01
C ARG A 254 50.61 13.38 -8.12
N ASP A 255 51.04 12.88 -9.26
CA ASP A 255 50.14 12.51 -10.35
C ASP A 255 49.20 11.38 -9.92
N ALA A 256 49.71 10.42 -9.14
CA ALA A 256 48.90 9.38 -8.51
C ALA A 256 47.91 9.98 -7.50
N GLU A 257 48.34 10.92 -6.64
CA GLU A 257 47.46 11.61 -5.67
C GLU A 257 46.39 12.46 -6.38
N ILE A 258 46.72 13.17 -7.45
CA ILE A 258 45.78 13.96 -8.27
C ILE A 258 44.73 13.04 -8.89
N THR A 259 45.15 11.87 -9.40
CA THR A 259 44.25 10.87 -9.99
C THR A 259 43.30 10.31 -8.94
N ASP A 260 43.82 9.93 -7.76
CA ASP A 260 43.03 9.44 -6.63
C ASP A 260 42.04 10.49 -6.12
N LEU A 261 42.46 11.74 -5.93
CA LEU A 261 41.58 12.83 -5.51
C LEU A 261 40.50 13.12 -6.54
N THR A 262 40.82 13.07 -7.83
CA THR A 262 39.84 13.25 -8.91
C THR A 262 38.80 12.13 -8.88
N ALA A 263 39.23 10.88 -8.68
CA ALA A 263 38.33 9.74 -8.52
C ALA A 263 37.42 9.91 -7.30
N LYS A 264 37.97 10.27 -6.12
CA LYS A 264 37.21 10.53 -4.90
C LYS A 264 36.20 11.67 -5.03
N ILE A 265 36.56 12.74 -5.73
CA ILE A 265 35.63 13.84 -6.04
C ILE A 265 34.47 13.32 -6.90
N SER A 266 34.74 12.54 -7.93
CA SER A 266 33.69 12.00 -8.82
C SER A 266 32.78 10.99 -8.11
N GLU A 267 33.35 10.15 -7.25
CA GLU A 267 32.63 9.18 -6.43
C GLU A 267 31.71 9.90 -5.44
N GLN A 268 32.24 10.88 -4.70
CA GLN A 268 31.44 11.65 -3.76
C GLN A 268 30.35 12.47 -4.42
N ARG A 269 30.60 13.06 -5.60
CA ARG A 269 29.56 13.74 -6.38
C ARG A 269 28.44 12.77 -6.77
N THR A 270 28.80 11.56 -7.18
CA THR A 270 27.83 10.52 -7.57
C THR A 270 27.03 10.04 -6.37
N ALA A 271 27.68 9.81 -5.23
CA ALA A 271 27.06 9.42 -3.97
C ALA A 271 26.12 10.51 -3.43
N ASN A 272 26.57 11.76 -3.39
CA ASN A 272 25.74 12.91 -2.98
C ASN A 272 24.53 13.08 -3.92
N ALA A 273 24.74 13.01 -5.24
CA ALA A 273 23.65 13.09 -6.20
C ALA A 273 22.65 11.93 -6.05
N ALA A 274 23.11 10.73 -5.71
CA ALA A 274 22.24 9.59 -5.46
C ALA A 274 21.46 9.72 -4.14
N ALA A 275 22.11 10.17 -3.06
CA ALA A 275 21.47 10.43 -1.77
C ALA A 275 20.40 11.53 -1.87
N ILE A 276 20.71 12.62 -2.57
CA ILE A 276 19.78 13.72 -2.83
C ILE A 276 18.61 13.23 -3.71
N ARG A 277 18.87 12.44 -4.77
CA ARG A 277 17.79 11.84 -5.58
C ARG A 277 16.92 10.88 -4.78
N ALA A 278 17.48 10.13 -3.84
CA ALA A 278 16.72 9.25 -2.96
C ALA A 278 15.76 10.03 -2.03
N ASP A 279 16.02 11.31 -1.76
CA ASP A 279 15.16 12.18 -0.96
C ASP A 279 13.97 12.79 -1.75
N SER A 280 13.72 12.34 -2.98
CA SER A 280 12.61 12.81 -3.83
C SER A 280 11.26 12.13 -3.58
N GLY A 281 11.06 11.60 -2.37
CA GLY A 281 9.83 10.90 -1.97
C GLY A 281 8.58 11.79 -1.92
N PHE A 282 7.44 11.20 -1.56
CA PHE A 282 6.15 11.89 -1.48
C PHE A 282 6.20 13.21 -0.69
N GLY A 283 6.88 13.23 0.46
CA GLY A 283 7.01 14.44 1.28
C GLY A 283 7.77 15.59 0.58
N ALA A 284 8.84 15.29 -0.15
CA ALA A 284 9.58 16.29 -0.92
C ALA A 284 8.74 16.83 -2.08
N ARG A 285 7.97 15.96 -2.74
CA ARG A 285 7.02 16.33 -3.81
C ARG A 285 5.87 17.21 -3.28
N THR A 286 5.28 16.87 -2.13
CA THR A 286 4.28 17.71 -1.45
C THR A 286 4.86 19.06 -1.04
N THR A 287 6.10 19.09 -0.53
CA THR A 287 6.77 20.35 -0.14
C THR A 287 7.04 21.23 -1.36
N ALA A 288 7.50 20.65 -2.47
CA ALA A 288 7.71 21.36 -3.73
C ALA A 288 6.38 21.89 -4.30
N MET A 289 5.32 21.09 -4.23
CA MET A 289 3.97 21.50 -4.63
C MET A 289 3.46 22.67 -3.77
N TRP A 290 3.62 22.59 -2.45
CA TRP A 290 3.23 23.68 -1.55
C TRP A 290 4.01 24.97 -1.85
N HIS A 291 5.30 24.84 -2.17
CA HIS A 291 6.10 25.97 -2.61
C HIS A 291 5.52 26.61 -3.87
N LEU A 292 5.22 25.82 -4.90
CA LEU A 292 4.59 26.29 -6.15
C LEU A 292 3.25 26.99 -5.89
N ILE A 293 2.40 26.41 -5.04
CA ILE A 293 1.11 27.02 -4.61
C ILE A 293 1.33 28.36 -3.92
N SER A 294 2.33 28.45 -3.05
CA SER A 294 2.62 29.67 -2.30
C SER A 294 3.31 30.76 -3.15
N SER A 295 4.15 30.37 -4.12
CA SER A 295 4.92 31.29 -4.97
C SER A 295 4.09 31.85 -6.12
N ASP A 296 3.21 31.04 -6.72
CA ASP A 296 2.25 31.47 -7.75
C ASP A 296 0.81 31.14 -7.30
N PHE A 297 0.36 31.89 -6.30
CA PHE A 297 -0.96 31.68 -5.72
C PHE A 297 -2.08 31.92 -6.73
N TRP A 298 -1.97 32.94 -7.58
CA TRP A 298 -3.04 33.31 -8.51
C TRP A 298 -3.14 32.36 -9.72
N GLY A 299 -2.02 31.82 -10.20
CA GLY A 299 -2.01 30.82 -11.28
C GLY A 299 -2.30 29.41 -10.77
N ILE A 300 -1.37 28.88 -9.97
CA ILE A 300 -1.41 27.48 -9.51
C ILE A 300 -2.30 27.34 -8.28
N GLY A 301 -2.17 28.23 -7.30
CA GLY A 301 -2.88 28.11 -6.01
C GLY A 301 -4.41 28.18 -6.13
N VAL A 302 -4.95 29.12 -6.90
CA VAL A 302 -6.39 29.26 -7.14
C VAL A 302 -6.94 28.04 -7.86
N PHE A 303 -6.23 27.53 -8.87
CA PHE A 303 -6.64 26.32 -9.57
C PHE A 303 -6.59 25.09 -8.67
N TYR A 304 -5.56 24.99 -7.82
CA TYR A 304 -5.43 23.93 -6.82
C TYR A 304 -6.60 23.93 -5.84
N ILE A 305 -6.88 25.08 -5.22
CA ILE A 305 -8.00 25.23 -4.28
C ILE A 305 -9.33 24.99 -5.00
N GLY A 306 -9.48 25.48 -6.23
CA GLY A 306 -10.68 25.27 -7.05
C GLY A 306 -10.96 23.79 -7.31
N ILE A 307 -9.95 23.02 -7.72
CA ILE A 307 -10.08 21.56 -7.90
C ILE A 307 -10.36 20.88 -6.57
N ALA A 308 -9.62 21.21 -5.51
CA ALA A 308 -9.83 20.62 -4.19
C ALA A 308 -11.27 20.86 -3.68
N LEU A 309 -11.78 22.09 -3.80
CA LEU A 309 -13.15 22.43 -3.45
C LEU A 309 -14.17 21.73 -4.34
N LEU A 310 -13.91 21.59 -5.64
CA LEU A 310 -14.78 20.84 -6.56
C LEU A 310 -14.88 19.37 -6.16
N LEU A 311 -13.75 18.75 -5.81
CA LEU A 311 -13.69 17.34 -5.40
C LEU A 311 -14.36 17.12 -4.03
N VAL A 312 -14.08 18.00 -3.06
CA VAL A 312 -14.81 18.04 -1.78
C VAL A 312 -16.31 18.23 -2.01
N ALA A 313 -16.70 19.11 -2.93
CA ALA A 313 -18.10 19.33 -3.26
C ALA A 313 -18.73 18.09 -3.89
N LEU A 314 -18.01 17.33 -4.72
CA LEU A 314 -18.49 16.08 -5.32
C LEU A 314 -18.72 15.01 -4.24
N ASP A 315 -17.78 14.84 -3.32
CA ASP A 315 -17.88 13.90 -2.20
C ASP A 315 -19.01 14.29 -1.24
N CYS A 316 -19.11 15.59 -0.91
CA CYS A 316 -20.19 16.13 -0.10
C CYS A 316 -21.55 16.10 -0.81
N ALA A 317 -21.60 16.21 -2.15
CA ALA A 317 -22.85 16.22 -2.89
C ALA A 317 -23.55 14.87 -2.81
N ALA A 318 -22.83 13.75 -2.87
CA ALA A 318 -23.43 12.41 -2.70
C ALA A 318 -24.10 12.27 -1.32
N VAL A 319 -23.42 12.75 -0.28
CA VAL A 319 -23.94 12.77 1.08
C VAL A 319 -25.12 13.74 1.21
N GLY A 320 -24.99 14.95 0.65
CA GLY A 320 -25.99 16.02 0.65
C GLY A 320 -27.29 15.65 -0.07
N LEU A 321 -27.19 15.08 -1.28
CA LEU A 321 -28.35 14.56 -2.03
C LEU A 321 -29.14 13.55 -1.19
N LYS A 322 -28.43 12.74 -0.40
CA LYS A 322 -29.08 11.74 0.44
C LYS A 322 -29.70 12.31 1.71
N PHE A 323 -29.15 13.40 2.25
CA PHE A 323 -29.80 14.16 3.30
C PHE A 323 -31.12 14.76 2.82
N VAL A 324 -31.10 15.39 1.64
CA VAL A 324 -32.29 16.01 1.04
C VAL A 324 -33.32 14.94 0.67
N SER A 325 -32.89 13.72 0.33
CA SER A 325 -33.80 12.62 -0.01
C SER A 325 -34.36 11.83 1.17
N ARG A 326 -34.06 12.20 2.42
CA ARG A 326 -34.56 11.46 3.58
C ARG A 326 -36.08 11.54 3.66
N GLY A 327 -36.72 10.41 3.97
CA GLY A 327 -38.17 10.33 4.10
C GLY A 327 -38.89 10.30 2.76
N ASN A 328 -38.16 10.04 1.67
CA ASN A 328 -38.77 9.82 0.36
C ASN A 328 -39.66 8.55 0.35
N ALA A 329 -40.55 8.44 -0.63
CA ALA A 329 -41.52 7.35 -0.78
C ALA A 329 -40.84 5.97 -0.76
N TYR A 330 -39.66 5.85 -1.37
CA TYR A 330 -38.82 4.66 -1.28
C TYR A 330 -38.50 4.23 0.16
N GLU A 331 -37.91 5.12 0.97
CA GLU A 331 -37.50 4.78 2.35
C GLU A 331 -38.69 4.40 3.22
N ARG A 332 -39.82 5.08 3.02
CA ARG A 332 -41.08 4.77 3.72
C ARG A 332 -41.62 3.40 3.31
N ASN A 333 -41.55 3.03 2.03
CA ASN A 333 -42.01 1.72 1.56
C ASN A 333 -41.12 0.58 2.07
N GLU A 334 -39.80 0.73 2.02
CA GLU A 334 -38.87 -0.25 2.59
C GLU A 334 -39.05 -0.39 4.11
N ALA A 335 -39.23 0.72 4.83
CA ALA A 335 -39.52 0.70 6.27
C ALA A 335 -40.84 -0.03 6.58
N ARG A 336 -41.89 0.17 5.76
CA ARG A 336 -43.16 -0.57 5.88
C ARG A 336 -42.98 -2.07 5.65
N ILE A 337 -42.27 -2.47 4.59
CA ILE A 337 -42.01 -3.88 4.27
C ILE A 337 -41.19 -4.54 5.39
N ALA A 338 -40.15 -3.87 5.89
CA ALA A 338 -39.32 -4.36 6.98
C ALA A 338 -40.13 -4.51 8.28
N ARG A 339 -40.95 -3.51 8.64
CA ARG A 339 -41.86 -3.60 9.80
C ARG A 339 -42.89 -4.72 9.65
N GLN A 340 -43.44 -4.93 8.46
CA GLN A 340 -44.38 -6.04 8.21
C GLN A 340 -43.72 -7.40 8.41
N ARG A 341 -42.49 -7.58 7.92
CA ARG A 341 -41.71 -8.82 8.14
C ARG A 341 -41.43 -9.04 9.62
N GLU A 342 -41.01 -8.00 10.34
CA GLU A 342 -40.75 -8.10 11.78
C GLU A 342 -42.04 -8.37 12.57
N HIS A 343 -43.14 -7.69 12.23
CA HIS A 343 -44.44 -7.91 12.84
C HIS A 343 -44.95 -9.34 12.61
N GLN A 344 -44.77 -9.89 11.41
CA GLN A 344 -45.08 -11.30 11.11
C GLN A 344 -44.19 -12.26 11.90
N ALA A 345 -42.89 -11.96 12.05
CA ALA A 345 -41.98 -12.75 12.86
C ALA A 345 -42.38 -12.74 14.35
N VAL A 346 -42.77 -11.58 14.88
CA VAL A 346 -43.27 -11.44 16.26
C VAL A 346 -44.59 -12.20 16.45
N ILE A 347 -45.52 -12.14 15.49
CA ILE A 347 -46.78 -12.92 15.55
C ILE A 347 -46.47 -14.41 15.51
N ALA A 348 -45.60 -14.87 14.60
CA ALA A 348 -45.22 -16.27 14.49
C ALA A 348 -44.55 -16.77 15.78
N TYR A 349 -43.66 -15.97 16.37
CA TYR A 349 -43.03 -16.27 17.65
C TYR A 349 -44.06 -16.38 18.78
N ARG A 350 -44.99 -15.42 18.89
CA ARG A 350 -46.06 -15.47 19.90
C ARG A 350 -46.94 -16.70 19.74
N ARG A 351 -47.36 -17.02 18.51
CA ARG A 351 -48.12 -18.26 18.22
C ARG A 351 -47.34 -19.49 18.64
N GLY A 352 -46.05 -19.58 18.32
CA GLY A 352 -45.21 -20.69 18.76
C GLY A 352 -45.11 -20.83 20.28
N VAL A 353 -45.05 -19.72 21.01
CA VAL A 353 -45.06 -19.73 22.50
C VAL A 353 -46.43 -20.15 23.05
N ASP A 354 -47.52 -19.63 22.48
CA ASP A 354 -48.88 -19.98 22.91
C ASP A 354 -49.23 -21.44 22.58
N ASP A 355 -48.79 -21.95 21.43
CA ASP A 355 -48.90 -23.36 21.05
C ASP A 355 -48.10 -24.22 22.04
N ALA A 356 -46.84 -23.85 22.35
CA ALA A 356 -46.03 -24.58 23.32
C ALA A 356 -46.65 -24.59 24.73
N ARG A 357 -47.27 -23.49 25.16
CA ARG A 357 -48.04 -23.44 26.41
C ARG A 357 -49.25 -24.36 26.36
N THR A 358 -50.01 -24.34 25.27
CA THR A 358 -51.19 -25.20 25.07
C THR A 358 -50.81 -26.67 25.07
N TYR A 359 -49.72 -27.05 24.40
CA TYR A 359 -49.17 -28.41 24.44
C TYR A 359 -48.68 -28.79 25.84
N GLY A 360 -48.03 -27.85 26.55
CA GLY A 360 -47.62 -28.04 27.94
C GLY A 360 -48.81 -28.29 28.87
N GLU A 361 -49.87 -27.50 28.77
CA GLU A 361 -51.11 -27.69 29.52
C GLU A 361 -51.82 -29.00 29.15
N ALA A 362 -51.93 -29.33 27.86
CA ALA A 362 -52.53 -30.58 27.42
C ALA A 362 -51.74 -31.80 27.93
N SER A 363 -50.41 -31.75 27.84
CA SER A 363 -49.52 -32.80 28.36
C SER A 363 -49.63 -32.91 29.89
N ALA A 364 -49.69 -31.78 30.60
CA ALA A 364 -49.91 -31.76 32.04
C ALA A 364 -51.26 -32.36 32.44
N ARG A 365 -52.34 -32.08 31.71
CA ARG A 365 -53.66 -32.69 31.93
C ARG A 365 -53.66 -34.19 31.65
N ILE A 366 -52.98 -34.63 30.59
CA ILE A 366 -52.83 -36.06 30.27
C ILE A 366 -52.03 -36.78 31.37
N LEU A 367 -50.93 -36.18 31.84
CA LEU A 367 -50.12 -36.73 32.93
C LEU A 367 -50.90 -36.77 34.24
N ALA A 368 -51.61 -35.69 34.60
CA ALA A 368 -52.45 -35.66 35.79
C ALA A 368 -53.57 -36.72 35.73
N GLY A 369 -54.31 -36.80 34.62
CA GLY A 369 -55.33 -37.83 34.42
C GLY A 369 -54.76 -39.25 34.36
N GLY A 370 -53.51 -39.41 33.91
CA GLY A 370 -52.78 -40.68 33.95
C GLY A 370 -52.42 -41.10 35.38
N LEU A 371 -51.92 -40.16 36.19
CA LEU A 371 -51.62 -40.38 37.60
C LEU A 371 -52.87 -40.71 38.42
N ASP A 372 -53.99 -40.00 38.18
CA ASP A 372 -55.25 -40.28 38.86
C ASP A 372 -55.78 -41.69 38.55
N ARG A 373 -55.68 -42.13 37.28
CA ARG A 373 -56.05 -43.50 36.90
C ARG A 373 -55.11 -44.54 37.47
N ALA A 374 -53.80 -44.28 37.46
CA ALA A 374 -52.83 -45.18 38.07
C ALA A 374 -53.06 -45.31 39.59
N ALA A 375 -53.41 -44.22 40.27
CA ALA A 375 -53.77 -44.24 41.68
C ALA A 375 -55.08 -45.02 41.94
N GLN A 376 -56.07 -44.91 41.05
CA GLN A 376 -57.30 -45.72 41.13
C GLN A 376 -57.02 -47.21 40.90
N ASP A 377 -56.17 -47.56 39.93
CA ASP A 377 -55.76 -48.95 39.71
C ASP A 377 -54.98 -49.51 40.89
N GLU A 378 -54.14 -48.70 41.55
CA GLU A 378 -53.48 -49.08 42.80
C GLU A 378 -54.49 -49.34 43.93
N GLN A 379 -55.52 -48.50 44.07
CA GLN A 379 -56.59 -48.73 45.05
C GLN A 379 -57.41 -49.98 44.74
N LEU A 380 -57.72 -50.24 43.47
CA LEU A 380 -58.43 -51.45 43.04
C LEU A 380 -57.60 -52.72 43.28
N THR A 381 -56.29 -52.68 43.01
CA THR A 381 -55.39 -53.79 43.29
C THR A 381 -55.19 -54.03 44.78
N GLN A 382 -55.10 -52.97 45.60
CA GLN A 382 -55.11 -53.10 47.07
C GLN A 382 -56.42 -53.70 47.58
N ALA A 383 -57.58 -53.22 47.11
CA ALA A 383 -58.88 -53.77 47.50
C ALA A 383 -59.04 -55.24 47.08
N ALA A 384 -58.53 -55.62 45.89
CA ALA A 384 -58.50 -57.01 45.45
C ALA A 384 -57.58 -57.87 46.31
N ALA A 385 -56.39 -57.36 46.68
CA ALA A 385 -55.45 -58.04 47.55
C ALA A 385 -56.01 -58.24 48.97
N ASP A 386 -56.70 -57.24 49.52
CA ASP A 386 -57.34 -57.34 50.84
C ASP A 386 -58.51 -58.32 50.82
N ARG A 387 -59.30 -58.33 49.73
CA ARG A 387 -60.36 -59.32 49.55
C ARG A 387 -59.79 -60.73 49.40
N ALA A 388 -58.70 -60.90 48.66
CA ALA A 388 -58.00 -62.17 48.55
C ALA A 388 -57.46 -62.63 49.92
N ARG A 389 -56.84 -61.74 50.71
CA ARG A 389 -56.41 -62.04 52.08
C ARG A 389 -57.56 -62.45 52.98
N ALA A 390 -58.68 -61.73 52.94
CA ALA A 390 -59.86 -62.07 53.74
C ALA A 390 -60.41 -63.47 53.38
N LEU A 391 -60.47 -63.80 52.08
CA LEU A 391 -60.86 -65.13 51.62
C LEU A 391 -59.86 -66.21 52.04
N LEU A 392 -58.56 -65.92 52.01
CA LEU A 392 -57.50 -66.83 52.44
C LEU A 392 -57.56 -67.08 53.95
N TYR A 393 -57.78 -66.04 54.76
CA TYR A 393 -57.99 -66.16 56.20
C TYR A 393 -59.27 -66.93 56.53
N ALA A 394 -60.37 -66.66 55.82
CA ALA A 394 -61.61 -67.40 55.98
C ALA A 394 -61.40 -68.88 55.64
N ALA A 395 -60.78 -69.19 54.50
CA ALA A 395 -60.47 -70.56 54.09
C ALA A 395 -59.53 -71.27 55.10
N LEU A 396 -58.50 -70.58 55.60
CA LEU A 396 -57.61 -71.10 56.65
C LEU A 396 -58.36 -71.36 57.97
N GLN A 397 -59.30 -70.49 58.35
CA GLN A 397 -60.14 -70.74 59.53
C GLN A 397 -61.06 -71.93 59.33
N THR A 398 -61.66 -72.09 58.15
CA THR A 398 -62.46 -73.28 57.83
C THR A 398 -61.61 -74.54 57.81
N GLN A 399 -60.36 -74.46 57.32
CA GLN A 399 -59.44 -75.60 57.24
C GLN A 399 -58.80 -75.96 58.59
N LEU A 400 -58.69 -75.01 59.54
CA LEU A 400 -58.28 -75.30 60.93
C LEU A 400 -59.43 -75.82 61.80
N ALA A 401 -60.69 -75.53 61.44
CA ALA A 401 -61.86 -75.93 62.22
C ALA A 401 -62.35 -77.36 61.92
N ASP A 402 -61.82 -78.03 60.90
CA ASP A 402 -62.29 -79.37 60.53
C ASP A 402 -61.16 -80.21 59.91
N PRO A 403 -60.51 -81.09 60.70
CA PRO A 403 -59.53 -82.04 60.20
C PRO A 403 -60.19 -83.41 60.02
N THR A 404 -61.00 -83.61 58.98
CA THR A 404 -61.34 -84.97 58.50
C THR A 404 -61.92 -85.00 57.07
N ASP A 405 -61.44 -85.98 56.30
CA ASP A 405 -61.93 -86.54 55.02
C ASP A 405 -61.79 -85.71 53.72
N GLU A 406 -60.94 -86.09 52.75
CA GLU A 406 -61.07 -87.23 51.80
C GLU A 406 -62.49 -87.27 51.17
N THR A 407 -62.77 -87.28 49.86
CA THR A 407 -62.04 -87.71 48.65
C THR A 407 -62.87 -87.25 47.42
N THR A 408 -62.18 -86.99 46.30
CA THR A 408 -62.61 -87.12 44.87
C THR A 408 -64.06 -86.92 44.43
N ASP A 409 -64.30 -86.04 43.43
CA ASP A 409 -64.67 -86.55 42.09
C ASP A 409 -64.52 -85.54 40.94
N GLU A 410 -64.32 -86.15 39.78
CA GLU A 410 -63.99 -85.75 38.42
C GLU A 410 -65.23 -85.17 37.68
N THR A 411 -65.13 -84.02 36.98
CA THR A 411 -65.76 -83.83 35.65
C THR A 411 -65.39 -82.51 34.98
N THR A 412 -64.66 -82.64 33.88
CA THR A 412 -64.44 -81.70 32.78
C THR A 412 -65.78 -81.31 32.11
N PRO A 413 -65.91 -80.09 31.55
CA PRO A 413 -66.01 -80.06 30.09
C PRO A 413 -65.17 -78.96 29.44
N GLU A 414 -64.41 -79.48 28.49
CA GLU A 414 -63.83 -78.88 27.31
C GLU A 414 -64.89 -78.13 26.48
N THR A 415 -64.66 -76.86 26.15
CA THR A 415 -65.13 -76.26 24.89
C THR A 415 -64.35 -74.99 24.56
N THR A 416 -63.24 -75.20 23.87
CA THR A 416 -62.70 -74.28 22.85
C THR A 416 -63.76 -74.14 21.74
N PRO A 417 -63.88 -72.99 21.06
CA PRO A 417 -63.25 -72.94 19.74
C PRO A 417 -62.61 -71.58 19.37
N ALA A 418 -61.52 -71.74 18.61
CA ALA A 418 -61.12 -70.97 17.43
C ALA A 418 -60.97 -69.44 17.58
N ALA A 419 -59.74 -68.93 17.68
CA ALA A 419 -58.82 -68.69 16.56
C ALA A 419 -59.29 -67.59 15.58
N LYS A 420 -58.68 -66.41 15.71
CA LYS A 420 -58.30 -65.58 14.56
C LYS A 420 -57.10 -64.68 14.91
N THR A 421 -55.92 -65.11 14.47
CA THR A 421 -54.73 -64.31 14.14
C THR A 421 -54.42 -64.72 12.68
N PRO A 422 -53.98 -63.84 11.76
CA PRO A 422 -52.74 -63.10 11.91
C PRO A 422 -52.76 -61.66 11.34
N GLY A 423 -51.75 -60.86 11.68
CA GLY A 423 -51.53 -59.55 11.06
C GLY A 423 -50.41 -58.75 11.69
N ASP A 424 -49.19 -59.26 11.56
CA ASP A 424 -47.94 -58.52 11.34
C ASP A 424 -47.52 -57.39 12.31
N GLN A 425 -46.56 -57.75 13.16
CA GLN A 425 -45.36 -56.96 13.51
C GLN A 425 -44.68 -56.37 12.25
N PRO A 426 -43.83 -55.30 12.30
CA PRO A 426 -42.79 -55.20 13.33
C PRO A 426 -42.30 -53.80 13.78
N THR A 427 -41.62 -53.84 14.93
CA THR A 427 -40.35 -53.19 15.28
C THR A 427 -40.21 -51.67 15.32
N ALA A 428 -39.97 -51.21 16.55
CA ALA A 428 -38.80 -50.42 16.93
C ALA A 428 -37.76 -50.20 15.81
N GLY A 429 -37.62 -48.94 15.39
CA GLY A 429 -36.41 -48.42 14.79
C GLY A 429 -35.67 -47.61 15.85
N ASP A 430 -34.59 -48.18 16.35
CA ASP A 430 -33.55 -47.48 17.11
C ASP A 430 -32.93 -46.32 16.30
N PRO A 431 -32.27 -45.36 16.98
CA PRO A 431 -31.73 -44.16 16.39
C PRO A 431 -30.39 -44.48 15.71
N HIS A 432 -30.34 -44.38 14.39
CA HIS A 432 -29.06 -44.31 13.67
C HIS A 432 -28.72 -42.86 13.34
N ASP A 433 -27.72 -42.37 14.07
CA ASP A 433 -26.57 -41.63 13.56
C ASP A 433 -26.56 -41.35 12.06
N ALA A 434 -26.72 -40.08 11.71
CA ALA A 434 -26.13 -39.49 10.52
C ALA A 434 -25.42 -38.19 10.91
N ALA A 435 -24.37 -38.35 11.70
CA ALA A 435 -23.27 -37.41 11.71
C ALA A 435 -22.45 -37.58 10.40
N ILE A 436 -21.84 -36.47 9.96
CA ILE A 436 -20.74 -36.38 8.99
C ILE A 436 -21.19 -36.41 7.50
N ASN A 437 -21.24 -35.28 6.81
CA ASN A 437 -20.03 -34.55 6.37
C ASN A 437 -20.37 -33.23 5.63
N PRO A 438 -19.73 -32.10 5.97
CA PRO A 438 -19.72 -30.90 5.16
C PRO A 438 -18.81 -31.08 3.92
N ARG A 439 -19.32 -30.76 2.73
CA ARG A 439 -18.48 -30.55 1.55
C ARG A 439 -17.71 -29.24 1.70
N SER A 440 -16.50 -29.34 2.23
CA SER A 440 -15.40 -28.41 1.91
C SER A 440 -14.66 -28.92 0.66
N PRO A 441 -14.44 -28.08 -0.36
CA PRO A 441 -13.34 -28.28 -1.28
C PRO A 441 -12.09 -27.58 -0.73
N GLN A 442 -11.14 -28.39 -0.29
CA GLN A 442 -9.75 -28.00 -0.09
C GLN A 442 -9.12 -27.50 -1.39
N HIS A 443 -8.25 -26.51 -1.22
CA HIS A 443 -6.98 -26.30 -1.91
C HIS A 443 -6.74 -27.01 -3.26
N ARG A 444 -6.63 -26.20 -4.31
CA ARG A 444 -5.62 -26.42 -5.36
C ARG A 444 -4.53 -25.35 -5.25
N ARG A 445 -3.38 -25.74 -4.68
CA ARG A 445 -2.07 -25.24 -5.11
C ARG A 445 -1.62 -26.09 -6.30
N PRO A 446 -1.08 -25.47 -7.36
CA PRO A 446 0.01 -26.08 -8.10
C PRO A 446 1.30 -25.36 -7.73
N THR A 447 2.19 -26.12 -7.10
CA THR A 447 3.64 -25.96 -7.18
C THR A 447 4.08 -26.02 -8.65
N GLY A 448 4.74 -24.97 -9.12
CA GLY A 448 5.41 -24.94 -10.42
C GLY A 448 6.60 -24.01 -10.34
N GLY A 449 7.74 -24.56 -9.92
CA GLY A 449 9.05 -23.92 -9.92
C GLY A 449 9.63 -23.72 -11.33
N PRO A 450 10.87 -23.22 -11.43
CA PRO A 450 11.25 -22.19 -12.39
C PRO A 450 11.78 -22.75 -13.72
N ALA A 451 11.36 -22.14 -14.83
CA ALA A 451 12.01 -22.31 -16.13
C ALA A 451 13.08 -21.23 -16.30
N ASN A 452 14.30 -21.64 -15.97
CA ASN A 452 15.56 -21.02 -16.37
C ASN A 452 15.65 -21.03 -17.91
N ARG A 453 15.64 -19.87 -18.56
CA ARG A 453 16.02 -19.74 -19.97
C ARG A 453 17.05 -18.64 -20.16
N ARG A 454 18.31 -19.08 -20.12
CA ARG A 454 19.44 -18.45 -20.81
C ARG A 454 19.18 -18.51 -22.32
N ASP A 455 19.43 -17.41 -23.01
CA ASP A 455 20.01 -17.27 -24.36
C ASP A 455 20.24 -15.75 -24.55
N ARG A 456 21.45 -15.21 -24.38
CA ARG A 456 22.60 -15.13 -25.33
C ARG A 456 22.27 -14.51 -26.69
N HIS A 457 23.19 -13.62 -27.10
CA HIS A 457 23.42 -12.98 -28.42
C HIS A 457 22.59 -11.71 -28.70
N HIS A 458 23.07 -10.56 -29.20
CA HIS A 458 24.33 -10.05 -29.81
C HIS A 458 24.38 -8.52 -29.53
N SER A 459 25.51 -7.86 -29.21
CA SER A 459 26.58 -7.39 -30.11
C SER A 459 26.11 -6.61 -31.35
N ALA A 460 26.08 -5.27 -31.27
CA ALA A 460 26.50 -4.27 -32.28
C ALA A 460 26.06 -2.88 -31.75
N GLY A 461 26.87 -1.85 -31.59
CA GLY A 461 28.05 -1.48 -32.36
C GLY A 461 27.65 -0.63 -33.56
N ALA A 462 27.34 0.66 -33.37
CA ALA A 462 27.28 1.65 -34.44
C ALA A 462 27.46 3.07 -33.90
N THR A 463 28.72 3.48 -33.83
CA THR A 463 29.19 4.87 -34.00
C THR A 463 28.94 5.36 -35.44
N ARG A 464 28.52 6.63 -35.56
CA ARG A 464 28.68 7.63 -36.66
C ARG A 464 27.43 8.52 -36.64
N THR A 465 27.47 9.85 -36.66
CA THR A 465 28.47 10.83 -37.14
C THR A 465 28.57 12.02 -36.19
#